data_AF-A0A1I8F959-F1
#
_entry.id   AF-A0A1I8F959-F1
#
_cell.length_a   1.000
_cell.length_b   1.000
_cell.length_c   1.000
_cell.angle_alpha   90.00
_cell.angle_beta   90.00
_cell.angle_gamma   90.00
#
_symmetry.space_group_name_H-M   'P 1'
#
loop_
_entity.id
_entity.type
_entity.pdbx_description
1 polymer ?
#
loop_
_entity_poly.entity_id
_entity_poly.type
_entity_poly.pdbx_seq_one_letter_code
_entity_poly.pdbx_strand_id
1 'polypeptide(L)'
;VMASSVKKFLSATLFEYETQKRFLRHTNVVITKNQSQTTCEEDKDNKWHAKCSSDSDCIKGHVHGLGWGVRTGRCLNSTREEGLRICEIYGWCPTEQDVLPLGRA
;
A
#
# COMPACT_ATOMS: atom_id res chain seq x y z
N VAL A 1 -12.13 24.75 23.70
CA VAL A 1 -12.08 23.28 23.54
C VAL A 1 -10.72 22.93 22.94
N MET A 2 -9.87 22.26 23.72
CA MET A 2 -8.46 22.02 23.40
C MET A 2 -8.31 21.07 22.21
N ALA A 3 -7.76 21.54 21.10
CA ALA A 3 -7.22 20.66 20.06
C ALA A 3 -5.85 20.16 20.55
N SER A 4 -5.85 19.03 21.26
CA SER A 4 -4.61 18.38 21.69
C SER A 4 -3.90 17.81 20.46
N SER A 5 -2.79 18.41 20.05
CA SER A 5 -1.92 17.87 19.01
C SER A 5 -1.14 16.68 19.60
N VAL A 6 -1.66 15.47 19.40
CA VAL A 6 -0.97 14.24 19.80
C VAL A 6 0.20 14.01 18.85
N LYS A 7 1.41 14.37 19.27
CA LYS A 7 2.64 13.97 18.58
C LYS A 7 2.90 12.49 18.85
N LYS A 8 2.79 11.63 17.83
CA LYS A 8 3.24 10.24 17.93
C LYS A 8 4.76 10.20 17.92
N PHE A 9 5.38 9.73 19.00
CA PHE A 9 6.81 9.45 19.07
C PHE A 9 7.09 8.01 18.66
N LEU A 10 8.06 7.79 17.76
CA LEU A 10 8.54 6.46 17.44
C LEU A 10 9.58 6.05 18.50
N SER A 11 9.23 5.09 19.35
CA SER A 11 10.15 4.51 20.35
C SER A 11 11.10 3.50 19.70
N ALA A 12 12.29 3.31 20.28
CA ALA A 12 13.25 2.30 19.85
C ALA A 12 12.70 0.85 19.94
N THR A 13 11.64 0.63 20.73
CA THR A 13 10.92 -0.65 20.84
C THR A 13 9.99 -0.97 19.68
N LEU A 14 9.77 -0.05 18.73
CA LEU A 14 8.82 -0.27 17.63
C LEU A 14 9.37 -1.18 16.52
N PHE A 15 10.69 -1.38 16.46
CA PHE A 15 11.34 -2.22 15.45
C PHE A 15 12.51 -2.96 16.09
N GLU A 16 12.21 -4.06 16.75
CA GLU A 16 13.21 -4.89 17.41
C GLU A 16 13.84 -5.85 16.40
N TYR A 17 15.11 -5.63 16.08
CA TYR A 17 15.91 -6.56 15.28
C TYR A 17 17.23 -6.81 15.98
N GLU A 18 17.41 -8.03 16.49
CA GLU A 18 18.64 -8.44 17.15
C GLU A 18 19.56 -9.13 16.15
N THR A 19 20.54 -8.40 15.63
CA THR A 19 21.68 -8.99 14.93
C THR A 19 22.92 -8.91 15.78
N GLN A 20 23.60 -10.03 15.93
CA GLN A 20 24.86 -10.11 16.65
C GLN A 20 25.88 -9.19 15.94
N LYS A 21 26.08 -7.98 16.51
CA LYS A 21 27.02 -6.91 16.12
C LYS A 21 26.58 -5.90 15.03
N ARG A 22 25.29 -5.67 14.78
CA ARG A 22 24.82 -4.54 13.94
C ARG A 22 23.58 -3.88 14.54
N PHE A 23 23.46 -2.55 14.39
CA PHE A 23 22.28 -1.79 14.80
C PHE A 23 21.70 -1.07 13.58
N LEU A 24 20.38 -1.19 13.38
CA LEU A 24 19.64 -0.53 12.32
C LEU A 24 18.87 0.66 12.89
N ARG A 25 18.93 1.79 12.20
CA ARG A 25 18.17 3.00 12.55
C ARG A 25 17.24 3.35 11.40
N HIS A 26 15.94 3.42 11.68
CA HIS A 26 14.95 3.89 10.74
C HIS A 26 15.08 5.41 10.58
N THR A 27 15.37 5.87 9.37
CA THR A 27 15.47 7.31 9.03
C THR A 27 14.20 7.83 8.35
N ASN A 28 13.37 6.91 7.84
CA ASN A 28 12.11 7.21 7.17
C ASN A 28 11.12 6.05 7.41
N VAL A 29 9.83 6.32 7.28
CA VAL A 29 8.77 5.32 7.45
C VAL A 29 7.58 5.63 6.54
N VAL A 30 7.02 4.61 5.91
CA VAL A 30 5.71 4.64 5.24
C VAL A 30 4.77 3.80 6.09
N ILE A 31 3.57 4.31 6.38
CA ILE A 31 2.61 3.66 7.31
C ILE A 31 1.26 3.51 6.64
N THR A 32 0.86 2.26 6.39
CA THR A 32 -0.49 1.89 5.94
C THR A 32 -1.28 1.36 7.13
N LYS A 33 -2.27 2.12 7.61
CA LYS A 33 -3.04 1.76 8.81
C LYS A 33 -4.22 0.86 8.46
N ASN A 34 -4.63 0.04 9.43
CA ASN A 34 -5.88 -0.73 9.40
C ASN A 34 -6.00 -1.66 8.19
N GLN A 35 -4.89 -2.28 7.78
CA GLN A 35 -4.97 -3.30 6.73
C GLN A 35 -5.77 -4.51 7.22
N SER A 36 -6.64 -5.01 6.36
CA SER A 36 -7.41 -6.23 6.57
C SER A 36 -7.45 -7.03 5.27
N GLN A 37 -7.69 -8.32 5.35
CA GLN A 37 -7.86 -9.15 4.17
C GLN A 37 -9.24 -8.92 3.57
N THR A 38 -9.29 -8.17 2.47
CA THR A 38 -10.53 -7.86 1.76
C THR A 38 -10.21 -7.53 0.30
N THR A 39 -11.20 -7.05 -0.45
CA THR A 39 -11.01 -6.59 -1.82
C THR A 39 -10.75 -5.08 -1.89
N CYS A 40 -9.77 -4.66 -2.69
CA CYS A 40 -9.48 -3.27 -2.97
C CYS A 40 -8.83 -3.08 -4.34
N GLU A 41 -8.66 -1.83 -4.75
CA GLU A 41 -7.83 -1.48 -5.91
C GLU A 41 -6.37 -1.91 -5.66
N GLU A 42 -5.74 -2.46 -6.70
CA GLU A 42 -4.30 -2.76 -6.67
C GLU A 42 -3.46 -1.46 -6.55
N ASP A 43 -2.17 -1.61 -6.33
CA ASP A 43 -1.24 -0.49 -6.10
C ASP A 43 -1.19 0.53 -7.25
N LYS A 44 -1.40 1.81 -6.90
CA LYS A 44 -1.35 2.96 -7.83
C LYS A 44 0.09 3.42 -8.16
N ASP A 45 1.06 3.12 -7.30
CA ASP A 45 2.44 3.55 -7.45
C ASP A 45 3.20 2.56 -8.35
N ASN A 46 3.02 1.26 -8.15
CA ASN A 46 3.48 0.18 -9.03
C ASN A 46 2.39 -0.32 -10.00
N LYS A 47 1.72 0.59 -10.70
CA LYS A 47 0.50 0.26 -11.46
C LYS A 47 0.71 -0.36 -12.84
N TRP A 48 1.93 -0.46 -13.37
CA TRP A 48 2.16 -0.91 -14.77
C TRP A 48 1.59 -2.29 -15.06
N HIS A 49 1.62 -3.19 -14.07
CA HIS A 49 1.08 -4.53 -14.21
C HIS A 49 -0.43 -4.58 -13.96
N ALA A 50 -0.99 -3.60 -13.23
CA ALA A 50 -2.36 -3.60 -12.73
C ALA A 50 -3.32 -2.64 -13.46
N LYS A 51 -2.80 -1.70 -14.25
CA LYS A 51 -3.59 -0.82 -15.13
C LYS A 51 -4.47 -1.66 -16.05
N CYS A 52 -5.73 -1.26 -16.19
CA CYS A 52 -6.71 -1.94 -17.04
C CYS A 52 -7.57 -0.92 -17.79
N SER A 53 -8.12 -1.33 -18.94
CA SER A 53 -9.14 -0.57 -19.66
C SER A 53 -10.51 -1.24 -19.54
N SER A 54 -10.52 -2.56 -19.34
CA SER A 54 -11.71 -3.40 -19.21
C SER A 54 -11.48 -4.58 -18.27
N ASP A 55 -12.56 -5.24 -17.84
CA ASP A 55 -12.51 -6.38 -16.92
C ASP A 55 -11.71 -7.56 -17.49
N SER A 56 -11.66 -7.74 -18.81
CA SER A 56 -10.88 -8.81 -19.46
C SER A 56 -9.36 -8.66 -19.27
N ASP A 57 -8.87 -7.46 -18.98
CA ASP A 57 -7.44 -7.22 -18.68
C ASP A 57 -7.06 -7.79 -17.31
N CYS A 58 -8.05 -7.95 -16.41
CA CYS A 58 -7.89 -8.42 -15.05
C CYS A 58 -8.19 -9.92 -14.96
N ILE A 59 -7.25 -10.78 -15.37
CA ILE A 59 -7.45 -12.24 -15.32
C ILE A 59 -7.75 -12.70 -13.88
N LYS A 60 -8.96 -13.22 -13.65
CA LYS A 60 -9.40 -13.68 -12.33
C LYS A 60 -8.50 -14.81 -11.81
N GLY A 61 -8.11 -14.73 -10.54
CA GLY A 61 -7.24 -15.71 -9.89
C GLY A 61 -5.74 -15.51 -10.18
N HIS A 62 -5.37 -14.62 -11.09
CA HIS A 62 -3.98 -14.33 -11.40
C HIS A 62 -3.33 -13.51 -10.27
N VAL A 63 -2.11 -13.90 -9.89
CA VAL A 63 -1.24 -13.16 -8.97
C VAL A 63 -0.01 -12.72 -9.75
N HIS A 64 0.24 -11.42 -9.77
CA HIS A 64 1.47 -10.90 -10.36
C HIS A 64 2.60 -10.97 -9.32
N GLY A 65 3.82 -11.33 -9.74
CA GLY A 65 4.95 -11.47 -8.81
C GLY A 65 5.36 -10.19 -8.06
N LEU A 66 4.96 -9.02 -8.58
CA LEU A 66 5.12 -7.70 -7.96
C LEU A 66 3.78 -7.08 -7.51
N GLY A 67 2.70 -7.87 -7.50
CA GLY A 67 1.37 -7.42 -7.08
C GLY A 67 1.10 -7.68 -5.60
N TRP A 68 0.04 -7.07 -5.07
CA TRP A 68 -0.28 -7.12 -3.64
C TRP A 68 -1.45 -8.05 -3.31
N GLY A 69 -1.99 -8.74 -4.31
CA GLY A 69 -3.07 -9.70 -4.10
C GLY A 69 -3.47 -10.49 -5.35
N VAL A 70 -4.56 -11.26 -5.18
CA VAL A 70 -5.14 -12.09 -6.23
C VAL A 70 -6.19 -11.28 -6.98
N ARG A 71 -6.09 -11.19 -8.31
CA ARG A 71 -7.09 -10.46 -9.11
C ARG A 71 -8.48 -11.07 -9.01
N THR A 72 -9.49 -10.24 -8.81
CA THR A 72 -10.89 -10.68 -8.71
C THR A 72 -11.56 -10.87 -10.07
N GLY A 73 -11.04 -10.22 -11.11
CA GLY A 73 -11.69 -10.15 -12.42
C GLY A 73 -12.15 -8.76 -12.85
N ARG A 74 -12.13 -7.77 -11.95
CA ARG A 74 -12.79 -6.47 -12.16
C ARG A 74 -11.79 -5.34 -12.38
N CYS A 75 -12.13 -4.42 -13.28
CA CYS A 75 -11.39 -3.20 -13.58
C CYS A 75 -12.13 -1.97 -13.04
N LEU A 76 -11.60 -1.38 -11.98
CA LEU A 76 -12.24 -0.27 -11.26
C LEU A 76 -11.60 1.07 -11.60
N ASN A 77 -12.35 2.16 -11.41
CA ASN A 77 -11.77 3.50 -11.37
C ASN A 77 -11.05 3.67 -10.04
N SER A 78 -9.78 4.10 -10.08
CA SER A 78 -9.00 4.29 -8.87
C SER A 78 -9.53 5.46 -8.05
N THR A 79 -9.58 5.29 -6.74
CA THR A 79 -9.92 6.37 -5.80
C THR A 79 -8.72 7.26 -5.48
N ARG A 80 -7.52 6.85 -5.91
CA ARG A 80 -6.24 7.46 -5.52
C ARG A 80 -5.61 8.32 -6.61
N GLU A 81 -6.05 8.19 -7.86
CA GLU A 81 -5.54 8.95 -9.01
C GLU A 81 -6.66 9.15 -10.04
N GLU A 82 -6.95 10.41 -10.38
CA GLU A 82 -8.01 10.74 -11.33
C GLU A 82 -7.69 10.20 -12.73
N GLY A 83 -8.69 9.59 -13.38
CA GLY A 83 -8.54 8.99 -14.72
C GLY A 83 -7.78 7.66 -14.73
N LEU A 84 -7.27 7.19 -13.60
CA LEU A 84 -6.62 5.88 -13.50
C LEU A 84 -7.67 4.77 -13.35
N ARG A 85 -7.54 3.73 -14.17
CA ARG A 85 -8.27 2.46 -14.02
C ARG A 85 -7.32 1.33 -13.67
N ILE A 86 -7.71 0.50 -12.71
CA ILE A 86 -6.84 -0.49 -12.08
C ILE A 86 -7.62 -1.73 -11.67
N CYS A 87 -6.96 -2.89 -11.73
CA CYS A 87 -7.56 -4.16 -11.34
C CYS A 87 -7.90 -4.18 -9.84
N GLU A 88 -9.04 -4.76 -9.51
CA GLU A 88 -9.40 -5.14 -8.15
C GLU A 88 -8.70 -6.44 -7.76
N ILE A 89 -8.19 -6.46 -6.53
CA ILE A 89 -7.54 -7.62 -5.93
C ILE A 89 -8.17 -7.98 -4.59
N TYR A 90 -8.04 -9.24 -4.22
CA TYR A 90 -8.20 -9.70 -2.84
C TYR A 90 -6.80 -9.84 -2.21
N GLY A 91 -6.57 -9.14 -1.10
CA GLY A 91 -5.27 -9.09 -0.45
C GLY A 91 -5.32 -8.24 0.82
N TRP A 92 -4.15 -7.75 1.26
CA TRP A 92 -4.07 -6.81 2.38
C TRP A 92 -4.46 -5.41 1.93
N CYS A 93 -5.64 -4.97 2.37
CA CYS A 93 -6.29 -3.75 1.91
C CYS A 93 -6.46 -2.74 3.06
N PRO A 94 -6.24 -1.43 2.84
CA PRO A 94 -5.81 -0.84 1.57
C PRO A 94 -4.37 -1.22 1.22
N THR A 95 -4.07 -1.35 -0.08
CA THR A 95 -2.68 -1.45 -0.58
C THR A 95 -1.87 -0.25 -0.13
N GLU A 96 -0.56 -0.45 0.04
CA GLU A 96 0.38 0.61 0.42
C GLU A 96 0.32 1.81 -0.54
N GLN A 97 0.68 2.99 -0.05
CA GLN A 97 0.91 4.17 -0.87
C GLN A 97 2.31 4.67 -0.57
N ASP A 98 3.17 4.78 -1.58
CA ASP A 98 4.57 5.17 -1.46
C ASP A 98 4.70 6.69 -1.27
N VAL A 99 4.10 7.19 -0.19
CA VAL A 99 4.07 8.61 0.17
C VAL A 99 4.94 8.83 1.40
N LEU A 100 6.03 9.57 1.20
CA LEU A 100 6.90 9.97 2.30
C LEU A 100 6.18 10.96 3.23
N PRO A 101 6.32 10.80 4.56
CA PRO A 101 5.62 11.63 5.53
C PRO A 101 6.02 13.12 5.50
N LEU A 102 7.17 13.44 4.90
CA LEU A 102 7.70 14.81 4.77
C LEU A 102 7.73 15.33 3.31
N GLY A 103 7.19 14.57 2.35
CA GLY A 103 7.27 14.90 0.92
C GLY A 103 8.66 14.65 0.30
N ARG A 104 8.78 14.86 -1.01
CA ARG A 104 10.08 14.92 -1.71
C ARG A 104 10.64 16.33 -1.50
N ALA A 105 11.91 16.42 -1.10
CA ALA A 105 12.67 17.68 -1.09
C ALA A 105 12.97 18.14 -2.52
#